data_AF-A0A9Q1EUK3-F1
#
_entry.id   AF-A0A9Q1EUK3-F1
#
_cell.length_a   1.000
_cell.length_b   1.000
_cell.length_c   1.000
_cell.angle_alpha   90.00
_cell.angle_beta   90.00
_cell.angle_gamma   90.00
#
_symmetry.space_group_name_H-M   'P 1'
#
loop_
_entity.id
_entity.type
_entity.pdbx_description
1 polymer ?
#
loop_
_entity_poly.entity_id
_entity_poly.type
_entity_poly.pdbx_seq_one_letter_code
_entity_poly.pdbx_strand_id
1 'polypeptide(L)'
;MNKLMFWTVFTVATIGSVSSSCPATCTCPVGPITCPPGVSAVPDGCGCCKTCAAQLNNDCDPSRPCDHHKGLECNYGNDVARTRGVCRGKRGQCLIR
;
A
#
# COMPACT_ATOMS: atom_id res chain seq x y z
N MET A 1 18.09 -44.30 11.28
CA MET A 1 17.97 -42.87 11.65
C MET A 1 17.50 -42.11 10.43
N ASN A 2 16.27 -41.59 10.51
CA ASN A 2 15.32 -41.60 9.41
C ASN A 2 15.51 -40.39 8.47
N LYS A 3 15.68 -40.61 7.16
CA LYS A 3 15.73 -39.57 6.10
C LYS A 3 14.61 -38.53 6.21
N LEU A 4 13.48 -38.93 6.79
CA LEU A 4 12.32 -38.10 7.12
C LEU A 4 12.67 -36.91 8.04
N MET A 5 13.63 -37.08 8.94
CA MET A 5 14.06 -36.05 9.89
C MET A 5 14.86 -34.94 9.22
N PHE A 6 15.61 -35.24 8.14
CA PHE A 6 16.31 -34.20 7.37
C PHE A 6 15.34 -33.35 6.55
N TRP A 7 14.36 -33.97 5.89
CA TRP A 7 13.35 -33.25 5.11
C TRP A 7 12.48 -32.32 5.96
N THR A 8 12.10 -32.76 7.16
CA THR A 8 11.30 -31.96 8.10
C THR A 8 12.05 -30.76 8.67
N VAL A 9 13.37 -30.86 8.82
CA VAL A 9 14.21 -29.72 9.25
C VAL A 9 14.36 -28.68 8.13
N PHE A 10 14.49 -29.12 6.87
CA PHE A 10 14.63 -28.21 5.73
C PHE A 10 13.36 -27.39 5.43
N THR A 11 12.17 -27.93 5.68
CA THR A 11 10.90 -27.21 5.42
C THR A 11 10.57 -26.16 6.47
N VAL A 12 11.05 -26.31 7.71
CA VAL A 12 10.83 -25.33 8.78
C VAL A 12 11.74 -24.10 8.63
N ALA A 13 12.92 -24.26 8.02
CA ALA A 13 13.93 -23.21 7.90
C ALA A 13 13.61 -22.12 6.85
N THR A 14 12.61 -22.31 5.99
CA THR A 14 12.32 -21.40 4.87
C THR A 14 11.14 -20.45 5.11
N ILE A 15 10.52 -20.48 6.29
CA ILE A 15 9.48 -19.52 6.65
C ILE A 15 10.14 -18.18 7.04
N GLY A 16 10.69 -17.48 6.05
CA GLY A 16 11.12 -16.09 6.19
C GLY A 16 9.91 -15.21 6.43
N SER A 17 9.84 -14.56 7.59
CA SER A 17 8.79 -13.62 7.95
C SER A 17 8.85 -12.38 7.05
N VAL A 18 7.85 -12.19 6.19
CA VAL A 18 7.61 -10.92 5.49
C VAL A 18 6.97 -9.92 6.46
N SER A 19 7.77 -9.07 7.09
CA SER A 19 7.27 -8.05 8.01
C SER A 19 6.86 -6.79 7.25
N SER A 20 5.57 -6.65 6.92
CA SER A 20 4.99 -5.36 6.48
C SER A 20 4.44 -4.58 7.69
N SER A 21 5.25 -4.40 8.73
CA SER A 21 4.81 -3.77 9.98
C SER A 21 4.84 -2.25 9.89
N CYS A 22 3.71 -1.62 10.22
CA CYS A 22 3.67 -0.18 10.45
C CYS A 22 4.55 0.21 11.64
N PRO A 23 5.19 1.41 11.60
CA PRO A 23 6.02 1.87 12.71
C PRO A 23 5.15 2.11 13.97
N ALA A 24 5.72 1.82 15.15
CA ALA A 24 5.04 2.08 16.43
C ALA A 24 4.84 3.58 16.71
N THR A 25 5.67 4.43 16.12
CA THR A 25 5.60 5.89 16.23
C THR A 25 5.66 6.52 14.85
N CYS A 26 4.75 7.45 14.57
CA CYS A 26 4.67 8.17 13.29
C CYS A 26 5.49 9.47 13.34
N THR A 27 6.34 9.72 12.35
CA THR A 27 7.03 11.00 12.17
C THR A 27 6.39 11.74 10.98
N CYS A 28 5.39 12.57 11.26
CA CYS A 28 4.67 13.33 10.24
C CYS A 28 5.26 14.74 10.05
N PRO A 29 5.14 15.34 8.85
CA PRO A 29 5.52 16.73 8.65
C PRO A 29 4.71 17.65 9.56
N VAL A 30 5.36 18.67 10.12
CA VAL A 30 4.73 19.64 11.02
C VAL A 30 3.89 20.65 10.24
N GLY A 31 2.59 20.70 10.53
CA GLY A 31 1.66 21.66 9.94
C GLY A 31 0.56 21.04 9.07
N PRO A 32 -0.46 21.83 8.70
CA PRO A 32 -1.51 21.37 7.81
C PRO A 32 -0.94 21.13 6.41
N ILE A 33 -1.20 19.95 5.87
CA ILE A 33 -0.91 19.61 4.47
C ILE A 33 -1.92 20.33 3.57
N THR A 34 -1.42 21.03 2.56
CA THR A 34 -2.22 21.62 1.48
C THR A 34 -2.01 20.80 0.21
N CYS A 35 -3.09 20.24 -0.32
CA CYS A 35 -3.06 19.52 -1.59
C CYS A 35 -3.51 20.42 -2.75
N PRO A 36 -3.07 20.12 -3.99
CA PRO A 36 -3.54 20.81 -5.18
C PRO A 36 -5.07 20.79 -5.30
N PRO A 37 -5.67 21.76 -6.01
CA PRO A 37 -7.12 21.79 -6.22
C PRO A 37 -7.60 20.48 -6.87
N GLY A 38 -8.66 19.90 -6.30
CA GLY A 38 -9.22 18.64 -6.76
C GLY A 38 -8.51 17.38 -6.25
N VAL A 39 -7.48 17.50 -5.41
CA VAL A 39 -6.79 16.36 -4.77
C VAL A 39 -7.15 16.27 -3.30
N SER A 40 -7.62 15.11 -2.85
CA SER A 40 -7.92 14.89 -1.43
C SER A 40 -6.67 14.67 -0.59
N ALA A 41 -6.69 15.15 0.65
CA ALA A 41 -5.76 14.69 1.69
C ALA A 41 -6.30 13.38 2.28
N VAL A 42 -5.51 12.31 2.20
CA VAL A 42 -5.88 10.96 2.64
C VAL A 42 -4.83 10.43 3.61
N PRO A 43 -5.20 9.53 4.54
CA PRO A 43 -4.22 8.88 5.38
C PRO A 43 -3.29 7.97 4.55
N ASP A 44 -2.02 7.90 4.91
CA ASP A 44 -1.09 6.88 4.41
C ASP A 44 -1.59 5.45 4.69
N GLY A 45 -0.98 4.44 4.09
CA GLY A 45 -1.36 3.02 4.23
C GLY A 45 -1.34 2.50 5.68
N CYS A 46 -0.59 3.15 6.56
CA CYS A 46 -0.56 2.86 8.00
C CYS A 46 -1.52 3.72 8.84
N GLY A 47 -2.24 4.68 8.24
CA GLY A 47 -3.13 5.59 8.96
C GLY A 47 -2.42 6.69 9.77
N CYS A 48 -1.09 6.72 9.75
CA CYS A 48 -0.26 7.60 10.57
C CYS A 48 -0.36 9.09 10.20
N CYS A 49 -0.05 9.40 8.95
CA CYS A 49 0.08 10.77 8.46
C CYS A 49 -0.96 11.02 7.36
N LYS A 50 -1.24 12.30 7.11
CA LYS A 50 -2.02 12.71 5.94
C LYS A 50 -1.07 13.06 4.81
N THR A 51 -1.37 12.54 3.63
CA THR A 51 -0.63 12.76 2.38
C THR A 51 -1.60 13.14 1.27
N CYS A 52 -1.09 13.72 0.19
CA CYS A 52 -1.93 14.05 -0.96
C CYS A 52 -2.17 12.80 -1.78
N ALA A 53 -3.45 12.51 -2.04
CA ALA A 53 -3.85 11.30 -2.73
C ALA A 53 -3.30 11.26 -4.16
N ALA A 54 -2.77 10.10 -4.56
CA ALA A 54 -2.47 9.82 -5.95
C ALA A 54 -3.77 9.79 -6.78
N GLN A 55 -3.73 10.43 -7.95
CA GLN A 55 -4.87 10.58 -8.85
C GLN A 55 -4.85 9.49 -9.95
N LEU A 56 -5.88 9.48 -10.80
CA LEU A 56 -6.04 8.47 -11.85
C LEU A 56 -4.77 8.38 -12.73
N ASN A 57 -4.28 7.16 -12.94
CA ASN A 57 -3.06 6.84 -13.68
C ASN A 57 -1.73 7.30 -13.07
N ASN A 58 -1.71 7.86 -11.85
CA ASN A 58 -0.47 8.08 -11.12
C ASN A 58 0.05 6.78 -10.48
N ASP A 59 1.36 6.69 -10.28
CA ASP A 59 1.98 5.69 -9.42
C ASP A 59 1.49 5.82 -7.96
N CYS A 60 1.25 4.68 -7.34
CA CYS A 60 0.80 4.57 -5.96
C CYS A 60 1.57 3.49 -5.20
N ASP A 61 1.69 3.70 -3.89
CA ASP A 61 2.29 2.77 -2.94
C ASP A 61 1.72 3.08 -1.54
N PRO A 62 2.06 2.30 -0.49
CA PRO A 62 1.55 2.55 0.86
C PRO A 62 1.83 3.95 1.42
N SER A 63 2.88 4.66 0.97
CA SER A 63 3.18 6.05 1.37
C SER A 63 2.51 7.11 0.47
N ARG A 64 1.89 6.67 -0.62
CA ARG A 64 1.16 7.55 -1.55
C ARG A 64 -0.08 6.84 -2.08
N PRO A 65 -1.12 6.67 -1.24
CA PRO A 65 -2.33 5.95 -1.61
C PRO A 65 -3.20 6.74 -2.59
N CYS A 66 -4.04 6.03 -3.32
CA CYS A 66 -4.98 6.61 -4.27
C CYS A 66 -6.15 7.34 -3.62
N ASP A 67 -6.78 8.25 -4.36
CA ASP A 67 -7.93 9.02 -3.90
C ASP A 67 -9.21 8.18 -3.85
N HIS A 68 -9.47 7.57 -2.70
CA HIS A 68 -10.65 6.75 -2.47
C HIS A 68 -11.95 7.57 -2.49
N HIS A 69 -11.91 8.88 -2.24
CA HIS A 69 -13.10 9.74 -2.40
C HIS A 69 -13.52 9.86 -3.87
N LYS A 70 -12.57 9.70 -4.80
CA LYS A 70 -12.81 9.64 -6.24
C LYS A 70 -13.06 8.23 -6.77
N GLY A 71 -13.13 7.25 -5.88
CA GLY A 71 -13.29 5.84 -6.24
C GLY A 71 -12.06 5.25 -6.92
N LEU A 72 -10.86 5.71 -6.55
CA LEU A 72 -9.60 5.14 -7.04
C LEU A 72 -9.04 4.08 -6.09
N GLU A 73 -8.45 3.03 -6.66
CA GLU A 73 -7.76 1.95 -5.95
C GLU A 73 -6.40 1.69 -6.60
N CYS A 74 -5.40 1.32 -5.79
CA CYS A 74 -4.05 1.04 -6.29
C CYS A 74 -3.99 -0.36 -6.91
N ASN A 75 -3.75 -0.44 -8.22
CA ASN A 75 -3.61 -1.70 -8.93
C ASN A 75 -2.13 -2.07 -9.09
N TYR A 76 -1.71 -3.16 -8.45
CA TYR A 76 -0.32 -3.66 -8.51
C TYR A 76 -0.04 -4.60 -9.70
N GLY A 77 -1.05 -4.85 -10.56
CA GLY A 77 -0.95 -5.84 -11.62
C GLY A 77 -1.04 -7.27 -11.09
N ASN A 78 -0.32 -8.20 -11.74
CA ASN A 78 -0.29 -9.62 -11.37
C ASN A 78 0.94 -9.98 -10.49
N ASP A 79 1.71 -8.97 -10.09
CA ASP A 79 2.99 -9.13 -9.41
C ASP A 79 2.83 -8.91 -7.91
N VAL A 80 2.72 -10.00 -7.15
CA VAL A 80 2.55 -9.97 -5.68
C VAL A 80 3.77 -9.38 -4.94
N ALA A 81 4.96 -9.39 -5.58
CA ALA A 81 6.17 -8.80 -5.02
C ALA A 81 6.32 -7.30 -5.32
N ARG A 82 5.38 -6.71 -6.08
CA ARG A 82 5.49 -5.34 -6.54
C ARG A 82 5.07 -4.37 -5.44
N THR A 83 5.96 -3.45 -5.10
CA THR A 83 5.74 -2.45 -4.03
C THR A 83 5.08 -1.17 -4.53
N ARG A 84 4.93 -1.02 -5.85
CA ARG A 84 4.31 0.14 -6.52
C ARG A 84 3.27 -0.33 -7.53
N GLY A 85 2.12 0.33 -7.53
CA GLY A 85 1.03 0.11 -8.47
C GLY A 85 0.65 1.39 -9.21
N VAL A 86 -0.49 1.36 -9.90
CA VAL A 86 -1.07 2.51 -10.59
C VAL A 86 -2.52 2.71 -10.13
N CYS A 87 -2.92 3.95 -9.86
CA CYS A 87 -4.29 4.26 -9.46
C CYS A 87 -5.28 4.04 -10.61
N ARG A 88 -6.27 3.18 -10.38
CA ARG A 88 -7.34 2.85 -11.33
C ARG A 88 -8.70 3.05 -10.66
N GLY A 89 -9.75 3.20 -11.47
CA GLY A 89 -11.11 3.24 -10.94
C GLY A 89 -11.50 1.90 -10.32
N LYS A 90 -12.09 1.96 -9.13
CA LYS A 90 -12.66 0.80 -8.46
C LYS A 90 -13.85 0.31 -9.27
N ARG A 91 -13.93 -1.00 -9.51
CA ARG A 91 -15.05 -1.60 -10.26
C ARG A 91 -16.37 -1.27 -9.55
N GLY A 92 -17.35 -0.76 -10.31
CA GLY A 92 -18.67 -0.41 -9.79
C GLY A 92 -18.77 0.96 -9.11
N GLN A 93 -17.68 1.74 -9.04
CA GLN A 93 -17.74 3.14 -8.61
C GLN A 93 -17.67 4.06 -9.82
N CYS A 94 -18.62 4.99 -9.91
CA CYS A 94 -18.57 6.07 -10.88
C CYS A 94 -17.43 7.01 -10.46
N LEU A 95 -16.46 7.25 -11.35
CA LEU A 95 -15.42 8.24 -11.11
C LEU A 95 -16.07 9.62 -11.09
N ILE A 96 -16.11 10.26 -9.92
CA ILE A 96 -16.54 11.66 -9.82
C ILE A 96 -15.52 12.54 -10.54
N ARG A 97 -15.91 13.05 -11.70
CA ARG A 97 -15.11 13.96 -12.52
C ARG A 97 -15.08 15.35 -11.89
#